data_AF-A0A178VTN7-F1
#
_entry.id   AF-A0A178VTN7-F1
#
_cell.length_a   1.000
_cell.length_b   1.000
_cell.length_c   1.000
_cell.angle_alpha   90.00
_cell.angle_beta   90.00
_cell.angle_gamma   90.00
#
_symmetry.space_group_name_H-M   'P 1'
#
loop_
_entity.id
_entity.type
_entity.pdbx_description
1 polymer ?
#
loop_
_entity_poly.entity_id
_entity_poly.type
_entity_poly.pdbx_seq_one_letter_code
_entity_poly.pdbx_strand_id
1 'polypeptide(L)'
;MEDGIGGLRHMLATVFLSAFAGFMVVPVITDVTVAALCSGSDDSCSLAVYLTGFQQVAIGMGTMIMMPVIGNLSDRYGIKTILTLPMCLSIVPPVILGYRRDTKFFYVFYISKILTSMVCEGTVDCLAYAYVAVNIHGSTRISAFGILAGIKTIAGLFGTLVARFLPIALTFQVSAISFFVGLVYMRVFLKENLKADEDDDHHHGTYHQEDHDSINTTMLAEPILNDTPIKTQVFQKKYSSLKDMISLMKTSTIFFQALVVTFFSSFSDSGMESAFLV
;
A
#
# COMPACT_ATOMS: atom_id res chain seq x y z
N MET A 1 12.09 -20.32 -16.41
CA MET A 1 10.83 -20.22 -15.65
C MET A 1 11.11 -20.80 -14.27
N GLU A 2 11.10 -19.98 -13.22
CA GLU A 2 11.04 -20.52 -11.85
C GLU A 2 9.56 -20.83 -11.59
N ASP A 3 9.22 -22.11 -11.52
CA ASP A 3 7.85 -22.57 -11.46
C ASP A 3 7.21 -22.28 -10.08
N GLY A 4 6.02 -21.69 -10.08
CA GLY A 4 5.14 -21.58 -8.91
C GLY A 4 5.66 -20.69 -7.76
N ILE A 5 5.51 -21.18 -6.52
CA ILE A 5 5.78 -20.46 -5.26
C ILE A 5 7.22 -19.89 -5.20
N GLY A 6 8.17 -20.49 -5.91
CA GLY A 6 9.55 -20.02 -6.01
C GLY A 6 9.65 -18.58 -6.54
N GLY A 7 8.84 -18.22 -7.55
CA GLY A 7 8.78 -16.87 -8.11
C GLY A 7 8.13 -15.84 -7.17
N LEU A 8 7.40 -16.29 -6.15
CA LEU A 8 6.76 -15.42 -5.15
C LEU A 8 7.70 -15.10 -3.97
N ARG A 9 8.82 -15.82 -3.82
CA ARG A 9 9.77 -15.64 -2.71
C ARG A 9 10.18 -14.19 -2.48
N HIS A 10 10.36 -13.42 -3.56
CA HIS A 10 10.73 -12.01 -3.47
C HIS A 10 9.60 -11.12 -2.92
N MET A 11 8.35 -11.41 -3.31
CA MET A 11 7.19 -10.73 -2.73
C MET A 11 7.01 -11.12 -1.27
N LEU A 12 7.14 -12.40 -0.93
CA LEU A 12 7.10 -12.91 0.44
C LEU A 12 8.11 -12.21 1.35
N ALA A 13 9.37 -12.12 0.91
CA ALA A 13 10.43 -11.45 1.66
C ALA A 13 10.16 -9.95 1.83
N THR A 14 9.64 -9.31 0.78
CA THR A 14 9.26 -7.89 0.82
C THR A 14 8.16 -7.63 1.86
N VAL A 15 7.09 -8.44 1.82
CA VAL A 15 5.97 -8.35 2.78
C VAL A 15 6.43 -8.67 4.20
N PHE A 16 7.31 -9.66 4.36
CA PHE A 16 7.90 -9.99 5.66
C PHE A 16 8.65 -8.78 6.24
N LEU A 17 9.53 -8.14 5.47
CA LEU A 17 10.32 -7.00 5.93
C LEU A 17 9.46 -5.77 6.25
N SER A 18 8.42 -5.50 5.46
CA SER A 18 7.49 -4.39 5.73
C SER A 18 6.60 -4.67 6.94
N ALA A 19 6.06 -5.89 7.07
CA ALA A 19 5.23 -6.27 8.20
C ALA A 19 6.04 -6.26 9.49
N PHE A 20 7.25 -6.85 9.47
CA PHE A 20 8.17 -6.79 10.60
C PHE A 20 8.42 -5.35 11.06
N ALA A 21 8.74 -4.44 10.12
CA ALA A 21 9.00 -3.04 10.43
C ALA A 21 7.78 -2.29 10.98
N GLY A 22 6.59 -2.56 10.44
CA GLY A 22 5.32 -1.96 10.88
C GLY A 22 4.96 -2.41 12.30
N PHE A 23 4.85 -3.72 12.52
CA PHE A 23 4.47 -4.29 13.81
C PHE A 23 5.50 -4.03 14.93
N MET A 24 6.75 -3.78 14.58
CA MET A 24 7.78 -3.36 15.54
C MET A 24 7.51 -1.96 16.12
N VAL A 25 6.88 -1.08 15.35
CA VAL A 25 6.64 0.32 15.72
C VAL A 25 5.34 0.51 16.48
N VAL A 26 4.33 -0.34 16.22
CA VAL A 26 3.01 -0.33 16.88
C VAL A 26 3.09 -0.20 18.41
N PRO A 27 3.78 -1.08 19.17
CA PRO A 27 3.85 -1.01 20.63
C PRO A 27 4.61 0.21 21.17
N VAL A 28 5.57 0.72 20.41
CA VAL A 28 6.44 1.80 20.89
C VAL A 28 5.79 3.17 20.69
N ILE A 29 4.85 3.31 19.74
CA ILE A 29 4.15 4.57 19.51
C ILE A 29 3.28 4.96 20.71
N THR A 30 2.61 4.02 21.36
CA THR A 30 1.80 4.31 22.54
C THR A 30 2.65 4.88 23.67
N ASP A 31 3.81 4.27 23.92
CA ASP A 31 4.76 4.74 24.93
C ASP A 31 5.27 6.16 24.62
N VAL A 32 5.61 6.44 23.37
CA VAL A 32 6.04 7.77 22.92
C VAL A 32 4.91 8.79 23.05
N THR A 33 3.68 8.40 22.72
CA THR A 33 2.50 9.26 22.79
C THR A 33 2.18 9.63 24.24
N VAL A 34 2.18 8.65 25.15
CA VAL A 34 1.95 8.86 26.58
C VAL A 34 3.07 9.70 27.18
N ALA A 35 4.34 9.41 26.88
CA ALA A 35 5.46 10.19 27.38
C ALA A 35 5.44 11.65 26.91
N ALA A 36 4.98 11.91 25.68
CA ALA A 36 4.92 13.26 25.11
C ALA A 36 3.72 14.09 25.59
N LEU A 37 2.61 13.44 25.96
CA LEU A 37 1.33 14.12 26.26
C LEU A 37 0.92 14.04 27.73
N CYS A 38 1.44 13.08 28.51
CA CYS A 38 1.00 12.79 29.88
C CYS A 38 2.10 13.06 30.92
N SER A 39 2.98 14.04 30.67
CA SER A 39 4.11 14.41 31.54
C SER A 39 3.76 15.40 32.66
N GLY A 40 2.50 15.79 32.83
CA GLY A 40 2.03 16.69 33.89
C GLY A 40 1.31 15.94 35.02
N SER A 41 1.61 16.25 36.28
CA SER A 41 1.12 15.53 37.46
C SER A 41 -0.40 15.59 37.71
N ASP A 42 -1.13 16.52 37.07
CA ASP A 42 -2.54 16.79 37.41
C ASP A 42 -3.53 16.67 36.24
N ASP A 43 -3.05 16.37 35.01
CA ASP A 43 -3.92 16.26 33.83
C ASP A 43 -4.18 14.79 33.46
N SER A 44 -5.46 14.45 33.30
CA SER A 44 -5.87 13.12 32.84
C SER A 44 -5.29 12.85 31.44
N CYS A 45 -4.71 11.67 31.21
CA CYS A 45 -4.13 11.23 29.92
C CYS A 45 -5.18 11.03 28.79
N SER A 46 -6.35 11.68 28.92
CA SER A 46 -7.49 11.64 27.99
C SER A 46 -7.14 12.20 26.61
N LEU A 47 -6.21 13.16 26.54
CA LEU A 47 -5.76 13.73 25.27
C LEU A 47 -5.06 12.70 24.37
N ALA A 48 -4.21 11.83 24.95
CA ALA A 48 -3.52 10.78 24.21
C ALA A 48 -4.51 9.77 23.62
N VAL A 49 -5.53 9.38 24.40
CA VAL A 49 -6.60 8.49 23.95
C VAL A 49 -7.43 9.14 22.83
N TYR A 50 -7.80 10.41 22.99
CA TYR A 50 -8.56 11.15 21.99
C TYR A 50 -7.79 11.28 20.66
N LEU A 51 -6.51 11.64 20.70
CA LEU A 51 -5.68 11.75 19.51
C LEU A 51 -5.47 10.40 18.81
N THR A 52 -5.34 9.32 19.57
CA THR A 52 -5.23 7.96 19.01
C THR A 52 -6.52 7.56 18.29
N GLY A 53 -7.68 7.80 18.91
CA GLY A 53 -8.99 7.55 18.30
C GLY A 53 -9.21 8.39 17.03
N PHE A 54 -8.87 9.69 17.07
CA PHE A 54 -8.95 10.55 15.89
C PHE A 54 -8.06 10.04 14.76
N GLN A 55 -6.84 9.60 15.07
CA GLN A 55 -5.90 9.08 14.08
C GLN A 55 -6.48 7.84 13.38
N GLN A 56 -7.05 6.89 14.11
CA GLN A 56 -7.67 5.69 13.54
C GLN A 56 -8.84 6.03 12.60
N VAL A 57 -9.72 6.94 13.01
CA VAL A 57 -10.85 7.37 12.17
C VAL A 57 -10.36 8.11 10.91
N ALA A 58 -9.39 9.02 11.06
CA ALA A 58 -8.83 9.78 9.95
C ALA A 58 -8.14 8.87 8.94
N ILE A 59 -7.35 7.90 9.41
CA ILE A 59 -6.70 6.90 8.56
C ILE A 59 -7.75 6.03 7.87
N GLY A 60 -8.70 5.45 8.60
CA GLY A 60 -9.74 4.58 8.03
C GLY A 60 -10.59 5.27 6.97
N MET A 61 -10.97 6.54 7.18
CA MET A 61 -11.67 7.32 6.15
C MET A 61 -10.77 7.61 4.94
N GLY A 62 -9.48 7.87 5.15
CA GLY A 62 -8.55 8.11 4.05
C GLY A 62 -8.27 6.85 3.25
N THR A 63 -8.09 5.68 3.89
CA THR A 63 -7.88 4.39 3.20
C THR A 63 -9.12 3.99 2.41
N MET A 64 -10.32 4.23 2.94
CA MET A 64 -11.59 4.03 2.21
C MET A 64 -11.54 4.71 0.84
N ILE A 65 -11.07 5.96 0.76
CA ILE A 65 -10.99 6.70 -0.51
C ILE A 65 -9.76 6.27 -1.34
N MET A 66 -8.61 6.11 -0.69
CA MET A 66 -7.33 5.89 -1.38
C MET A 66 -7.16 4.47 -1.92
N MET A 67 -7.67 3.44 -1.24
CA MET A 67 -7.51 2.05 -1.68
C MET A 67 -8.03 1.81 -3.11
N PRO A 68 -9.26 2.21 -3.49
CA PRO A 68 -9.70 2.01 -4.87
C PRO A 68 -8.94 2.90 -5.87
N VAL A 69 -8.46 4.08 -5.46
CA VAL A 69 -7.60 4.93 -6.32
C VAL A 69 -6.33 4.18 -6.65
N ILE A 70 -5.71 3.61 -5.62
CA ILE A 70 -4.46 2.85 -5.73
C ILE A 70 -4.69 1.56 -6.54
N GLY A 71 -5.84 0.89 -6.38
CA GLY A 71 -6.24 -0.26 -7.19
C GLY A 71 -6.28 0.08 -8.68
N ASN A 72 -7.04 1.09 -9.08
CA ASN A 72 -7.10 1.49 -10.50
C ASN A 72 -5.76 2.04 -11.04
N LEU A 73 -4.93 2.66 -10.18
CA LEU A 73 -3.57 3.00 -10.57
C LEU A 73 -2.68 1.77 -10.74
N SER A 74 -2.84 0.75 -9.89
CA SER A 74 -2.11 -0.52 -9.96
C SER A 74 -2.42 -1.25 -11.26
N ASP A 75 -3.69 -1.23 -11.68
CA ASP A 75 -4.13 -1.87 -12.92
C ASP A 75 -3.51 -1.20 -14.17
N ARG A 76 -3.21 0.10 -14.11
CA ARG A 76 -2.66 0.88 -15.24
C ARG A 76 -1.13 0.96 -15.26
N TYR A 77 -0.51 1.17 -14.10
CA TYR A 77 0.94 1.40 -13.98
C TYR A 77 1.72 0.16 -13.53
N GLY A 78 1.02 -0.92 -13.24
CA GLY A 78 1.59 -2.17 -12.74
C GLY A 78 1.77 -2.17 -11.22
N ILE A 79 1.65 -3.36 -10.65
CA ILE A 79 1.69 -3.60 -9.19
C ILE A 79 3.03 -3.15 -8.60
N LYS A 80 4.16 -3.43 -9.26
CA LYS A 80 5.50 -3.07 -8.73
C LYS A 80 5.70 -1.55 -8.62
N THR A 81 5.28 -0.78 -9.63
CA THR A 81 5.41 0.68 -9.62
C THR A 81 4.59 1.28 -8.49
N ILE A 82 3.35 0.83 -8.35
CA ILE A 82 2.43 1.33 -7.35
C ILE A 82 2.80 0.86 -5.95
N LEU A 83 3.32 -0.36 -5.77
CA LEU A 83 3.81 -0.88 -4.50
C LEU A 83 5.04 -0.13 -3.96
N THR A 84 5.80 0.55 -4.82
CA THR A 84 6.92 1.37 -4.33
C THR A 84 6.42 2.60 -3.57
N LEU A 85 5.32 3.22 -4.00
CA LEU A 85 4.79 4.42 -3.36
C LEU A 85 4.50 4.22 -1.85
N PRO A 86 3.72 3.22 -1.41
CA PRO A 86 3.46 3.00 0.00
C PRO A 86 4.73 2.58 0.76
N MET A 87 5.64 1.83 0.12
CA MET A 87 6.92 1.46 0.76
C MET A 87 7.79 2.67 1.06
N CYS A 88 7.91 3.62 0.12
CA CYS A 88 8.63 4.87 0.35
C CYS A 88 7.96 5.72 1.43
N LEU A 89 6.63 5.85 1.41
CA LEU A 89 5.89 6.64 2.37
C LEU A 89 5.96 6.05 3.79
N SER A 90 6.02 4.72 3.93
CA SER A 90 6.10 4.02 5.22
C SER A 90 7.43 4.25 5.95
N ILE A 91 8.48 4.70 5.26
CA ILE A 91 9.79 5.03 5.86
C ILE A 91 9.72 6.35 6.64
N VAL A 92 8.86 7.29 6.23
CA VAL A 92 8.84 8.66 6.75
C VAL A 92 8.53 8.71 8.26
N PRO A 93 7.46 8.06 8.78
CA PRO A 93 7.13 8.17 10.20
C PRO A 93 8.20 7.61 11.15
N PRO A 94 8.80 6.42 10.91
CA PRO A 94 9.91 5.91 11.72
C PRO A 94 11.14 6.82 11.71
N VAL A 95 11.49 7.43 10.56
CA VAL A 95 12.65 8.33 10.46
C VAL A 95 12.47 9.59 11.31
N ILE A 96 11.26 10.16 11.34
CA ILE A 96 10.96 11.35 12.15
C ILE A 96 11.17 11.06 13.64
N LEU A 97 10.63 9.93 14.14
CA LEU A 97 10.77 9.53 15.54
C LEU A 97 12.17 8.99 15.90
N GLY A 98 12.91 8.52 14.91
CA GLY A 98 14.32 8.13 15.04
C GLY A 98 15.26 9.32 15.24
N TYR A 99 14.91 10.51 14.74
CA TYR A 99 15.74 11.72 14.83
C TYR A 99 15.63 12.41 16.19
N ARG A 100 14.43 12.91 16.54
CA ARG A 100 14.16 13.60 17.82
C ARG A 100 12.72 13.34 18.28
N ARG A 101 12.50 13.28 19.60
CA ARG A 101 11.20 12.99 20.23
C ARG A 101 10.67 14.12 21.11
N ASP A 102 10.96 15.37 20.75
CA ASP A 102 10.33 16.53 21.41
C ASP A 102 8.86 16.66 20.98
N THR A 103 8.04 17.36 21.76
CA THR A 103 6.60 17.56 21.49
C THR A 103 6.32 18.11 20.08
N LYS A 104 7.17 19.01 19.57
CA LYS A 104 7.06 19.53 18.19
C LYS A 104 7.26 18.43 17.14
N PHE A 105 8.25 17.55 17.35
CA PHE A 105 8.51 16.42 16.46
C PHE A 105 7.39 15.37 16.56
N PHE A 106 6.78 15.21 17.73
CA PHE A 106 5.60 14.37 17.90
C PHE A 106 4.42 14.85 17.03
N TYR A 107 4.11 16.15 17.00
CA TYR A 107 3.05 16.67 16.11
C TYR A 107 3.37 16.54 14.62
N VAL A 108 4.63 16.73 14.23
CA VAL A 108 5.09 16.50 12.84
C VAL A 108 4.93 15.02 12.47
N PHE A 109 5.37 14.13 13.36
CA PHE A 109 5.16 12.69 13.22
C PHE A 109 3.66 12.38 13.09
N TYR A 110 2.82 12.90 13.98
CA TYR A 110 1.39 12.64 14.01
C TYR A 110 0.71 12.99 12.67
N ILE A 111 0.95 14.19 12.15
CA ILE A 111 0.40 14.62 10.86
C ILE A 111 0.97 13.78 9.72
N SER A 112 2.30 13.56 9.71
CA SER A 112 2.93 12.76 8.66
C SER A 112 2.42 11.31 8.65
N LYS A 113 2.23 10.71 9.83
CA LYS A 113 1.70 9.36 10.00
C LYS A 113 0.30 9.25 9.42
N ILE A 114 -0.60 10.19 9.74
CA ILE A 114 -1.94 10.22 9.17
C ILE A 114 -1.84 10.24 7.63
N LEU A 115 -1.09 11.19 7.07
CA LEU A 115 -0.98 11.35 5.61
C LEU A 115 -0.37 10.11 4.93
N THR A 116 0.66 9.49 5.51
CA THR A 116 1.29 8.31 4.94
C THR A 116 0.40 7.08 5.12
N SER A 117 -0.18 6.86 6.30
CA SER A 117 -1.04 5.71 6.60
C SER A 117 -2.31 5.71 5.75
N MET A 118 -2.89 6.88 5.43
CA MET A 118 -4.01 6.97 4.49
C MET A 118 -3.74 6.28 3.15
N VAL A 119 -2.48 6.27 2.70
CA VAL A 119 -2.06 5.66 1.43
C VAL A 119 -1.48 4.26 1.65
N CYS A 120 -0.77 4.02 2.76
CA CYS A 120 0.01 2.80 2.97
C CYS A 120 -0.80 1.68 3.64
N GLU A 121 -1.73 2.03 4.51
CA GLU A 121 -2.42 1.08 5.38
C GLU A 121 -3.33 0.16 4.56
N GLY A 122 -3.12 -1.16 4.70
CA GLY A 122 -3.74 -2.22 3.91
C GLY A 122 -3.34 -2.27 2.43
N THR A 123 -2.85 -1.17 1.84
CA THR A 123 -2.45 -1.10 0.44
C THR A 123 -1.34 -2.09 0.08
N VAL A 124 -0.31 -2.21 0.92
CA VAL A 124 0.79 -3.16 0.70
C VAL A 124 0.27 -4.59 0.63
N ASP A 125 -0.67 -4.94 1.52
CA ASP A 125 -1.29 -6.27 1.55
C ASP A 125 -2.16 -6.49 0.32
N CYS A 126 -3.03 -5.54 -0.03
CA CYS A 126 -3.89 -5.62 -1.21
C CYS A 126 -3.06 -5.82 -2.49
N LEU A 127 -1.97 -5.07 -2.65
CA LEU A 127 -1.05 -5.19 -3.80
C LEU A 127 -0.29 -6.53 -3.79
N ALA A 128 0.11 -7.02 -2.61
CA ALA A 128 0.76 -8.33 -2.49
C ALA A 128 -0.21 -9.47 -2.85
N TYR A 129 -1.46 -9.40 -2.38
CA TYR A 129 -2.52 -10.34 -2.77
C TYR A 129 -2.82 -10.24 -4.27
N ALA A 130 -2.92 -9.05 -4.83
CA ALA A 130 -3.09 -8.87 -6.28
C ALA A 130 -1.92 -9.50 -7.06
N TYR A 131 -0.69 -9.36 -6.57
CA TYR A 131 0.47 -9.99 -7.20
C TYR A 131 0.39 -11.51 -7.18
N VAL A 132 0.01 -12.11 -6.04
CA VAL A 132 -0.22 -13.55 -5.92
C VAL A 132 -1.29 -14.02 -6.91
N ALA A 133 -2.38 -13.27 -7.03
CA ALA A 133 -3.50 -13.61 -7.88
C ALA A 133 -3.13 -13.65 -9.37
N VAL A 134 -2.23 -12.77 -9.81
CA VAL A 134 -1.78 -12.67 -11.21
C VAL A 134 -0.68 -13.69 -11.53
N ASN A 135 0.18 -14.04 -10.56
CA ASN A 135 1.33 -14.92 -10.82
C ASN A 135 1.01 -16.42 -10.63
N ILE A 136 -0.04 -16.77 -9.87
CA ILE A 136 -0.36 -18.17 -9.55
C ILE A 136 -1.73 -18.55 -10.12
N HIS A 137 -1.72 -19.49 -11.05
CA HIS A 137 -2.91 -20.02 -11.71
C HIS A 137 -3.33 -21.37 -11.09
N GLY A 138 -4.64 -21.64 -11.03
CA GLY A 138 -5.19 -22.93 -10.61
C GLY A 138 -5.42 -23.09 -9.10
N SER A 139 -5.50 -24.35 -8.65
CA SER A 139 -5.90 -24.73 -7.28
C SER A 139 -4.90 -24.35 -6.18
N THR A 140 -3.64 -24.07 -6.54
CA THR A 140 -2.57 -23.69 -5.59
C THR A 140 -2.69 -22.23 -5.12
N ARG A 141 -3.53 -21.40 -5.76
CA ARG A 141 -3.72 -19.98 -5.41
C ARG A 141 -4.19 -19.78 -3.96
N ILE A 142 -5.10 -20.64 -3.48
CA ILE A 142 -5.62 -20.57 -2.10
C ILE A 142 -4.50 -20.82 -1.09
N SER A 143 -3.66 -21.83 -1.35
CA SER A 143 -2.49 -22.12 -0.51
C SER A 143 -1.50 -20.96 -0.50
N ALA A 144 -1.23 -20.34 -1.67
CA ALA A 144 -0.33 -19.20 -1.75
C ALA A 144 -0.82 -17.96 -0.99
N PHE A 145 -2.13 -17.68 -1.03
CA PHE A 145 -2.74 -16.64 -0.20
C PHE A 145 -2.58 -16.94 1.29
N GLY A 146 -2.80 -18.20 1.70
CA GLY A 146 -2.57 -18.63 3.08
C GLY A 146 -1.12 -18.47 3.52
N ILE A 147 -0.16 -18.82 2.66
CA ILE A 147 1.27 -18.65 2.94
C ILE A 147 1.63 -17.16 3.10
N LEU A 148 1.12 -16.30 2.20
CA LEU A 148 1.36 -14.86 2.29
C LEU A 148 0.82 -14.27 3.61
N ALA A 149 -0.41 -14.64 3.97
CA ALA A 149 -1.02 -14.22 5.23
C ALA A 149 -0.23 -14.75 6.45
N GLY A 150 0.19 -16.02 6.42
CA GLY A 150 0.99 -16.62 7.48
C GLY A 150 2.36 -15.95 7.66
N ILE A 151 3.00 -15.53 6.57
CA ILE A 151 4.28 -14.81 6.65
C ILE A 151 4.10 -13.42 7.26
N LYS A 152 3.01 -12.71 6.93
CA LYS A 152 2.66 -11.43 7.57
C LYS A 152 2.50 -11.60 9.08
N THR A 153 1.78 -12.63 9.53
CA THR A 153 1.55 -12.86 10.98
C THR A 153 2.84 -13.26 11.69
N ILE A 154 3.65 -14.15 11.11
CA ILE A 154 4.96 -14.52 11.66
C ILE A 154 5.86 -13.28 11.77
N ALA A 155 5.91 -12.45 10.73
CA ALA A 155 6.66 -11.20 10.75
C ALA A 155 6.20 -10.27 11.87
N GLY A 156 4.88 -10.17 12.11
CA GLY A 156 4.31 -9.38 13.20
C GLY A 156 4.70 -9.89 14.59
N LEU A 157 4.69 -11.21 14.80
CA LEU A 157 5.15 -11.82 16.05
C LEU A 157 6.63 -11.52 16.31
N PHE A 158 7.48 -11.65 15.30
CA PHE A 158 8.90 -11.30 15.43
C PHE A 158 9.10 -9.79 15.63
N GLY A 159 8.37 -8.95 14.92
CA GLY A 159 8.47 -7.49 15.04
C GLY A 159 8.13 -7.01 16.45
N THR A 160 7.00 -7.48 16.99
CA THR A 160 6.57 -7.16 18.37
C THR A 160 7.51 -7.74 19.43
N LEU A 161 8.01 -8.97 19.23
CA LEU A 161 8.99 -9.58 20.13
C LEU A 161 10.29 -8.76 20.19
N VAL A 162 10.84 -8.39 19.03
CA VAL A 162 12.07 -7.59 18.95
C VAL A 162 11.84 -6.21 19.56
N ALA A 163 10.69 -5.57 19.33
CA ALA A 163 10.36 -4.28 19.92
C ALA A 163 10.42 -4.28 21.45
N ARG A 164 10.10 -5.42 22.10
CA ARG A 164 10.14 -5.57 23.55
C ARG A 164 11.56 -5.61 24.13
N PHE A 165 12.53 -6.09 23.37
CA PHE A 165 13.92 -6.20 23.81
C PHE A 165 14.78 -4.99 23.41
N LEU A 166 14.28 -4.14 22.52
CA LEU A 166 15.00 -2.96 22.05
C LEU A 166 14.55 -1.70 22.81
N PRO A 167 15.48 -0.78 23.10
CA PRO A 167 15.09 0.54 23.58
C PRO A 167 14.37 1.31 22.46
N ILE A 168 13.40 2.14 22.86
CA ILE A 168 12.54 2.98 22.01
C ILE A 168 13.32 3.62 20.84
N ALA A 169 14.52 4.14 21.11
CA ALA A 169 15.36 4.79 20.11
C ALA A 169 15.83 3.87 18.98
N LEU A 170 16.29 2.68 19.34
CA LEU A 170 16.78 1.71 18.38
C LEU A 170 15.63 1.08 17.61
N THR A 171 14.45 0.95 18.22
CA THR A 171 13.26 0.40 17.55
C THR A 171 12.90 1.18 16.29
N PHE A 172 12.84 2.51 16.36
CA PHE A 172 12.53 3.34 15.19
C PHE A 172 13.63 3.28 14.12
N GLN A 173 14.90 3.20 14.53
CA GLN A 173 16.02 3.08 13.59
C GLN A 173 16.00 1.73 12.87
N VAL A 174 15.82 0.63 13.61
CA VAL A 174 15.76 -0.72 13.06
C VAL A 174 14.54 -0.87 12.15
N SER A 175 13.38 -0.32 12.53
CA SER A 175 12.20 -0.29 11.67
C SER A 175 12.45 0.49 10.37
N ALA A 176 13.04 1.69 10.46
CA ALA A 176 13.38 2.48 9.27
C ALA A 176 14.36 1.76 8.33
N ILE A 177 15.39 1.11 8.89
CA ILE A 177 16.34 0.30 8.14
C ILE A 177 15.62 -0.89 7.49
N SER A 178 14.73 -1.58 8.20
CA SER A 178 13.98 -2.71 7.67
C SER A 178 13.06 -2.28 6.51
N PHE A 179 12.35 -1.17 6.62
CA PHE A 179 11.58 -0.61 5.50
C PHE A 179 12.47 -0.22 4.32
N PHE A 180 13.64 0.38 4.57
CA PHE A 180 14.59 0.73 3.52
C PHE A 180 15.15 -0.50 2.81
N VAL A 181 15.55 -1.53 3.56
CA VAL A 181 16.01 -2.81 3.01
C VAL A 181 14.90 -3.48 2.24
N GLY A 182 13.65 -3.49 2.75
CA GLY A 182 12.49 -4.01 2.05
C GLY A 182 12.22 -3.28 0.73
N LEU A 183 12.32 -1.95 0.72
CA LEU A 183 12.19 -1.13 -0.47
C LEU A 183 13.28 -1.44 -1.52
N VAL A 184 14.54 -1.49 -1.10
CA VAL A 184 15.67 -1.79 -2.00
C VAL A 184 15.55 -3.22 -2.53
N TYR A 185 15.25 -4.18 -1.66
CA TYR A 185 15.06 -5.58 -2.02
C TYR A 185 13.94 -5.73 -3.06
N MET A 186 12.78 -5.11 -2.81
CA MET A 186 11.67 -5.08 -3.75
C MET A 186 12.07 -4.45 -5.09
N ARG A 187 12.77 -3.31 -5.07
CA ARG A 187 13.18 -2.62 -6.30
C ARG A 187 14.10 -3.47 -7.18
N VAL A 188 15.06 -4.15 -6.55
CA VAL A 188 16.08 -4.96 -7.23
C VAL A 188 15.52 -6.31 -7.68
N PHE A 189 14.82 -7.03 -6.81
CA PHE A 189 14.49 -8.45 -7.04
C PHE A 189 13.06 -8.72 -7.49
N LEU A 190 12.11 -7.79 -7.27
CA LEU A 190 10.74 -8.01 -7.70
C LEU A 190 10.65 -7.78 -9.22
N LYS A 191 10.14 -8.74 -9.98
CA LYS A 191 9.98 -8.60 -11.44
C LYS A 191 8.85 -7.62 -11.75
N GLU A 192 9.03 -6.77 -12.77
CA GLU A 192 7.93 -5.92 -13.27
C GLU A 192 6.92 -6.80 -14.00
N ASN A 193 5.70 -6.88 -13.46
CA ASN A 193 4.53 -7.37 -14.19
C ASN A 193 3.93 -6.20 -14.98
N LEU A 194 4.71 -5.63 -15.89
CA LEU A 194 4.12 -4.96 -17.05
C LEU A 194 3.60 -6.09 -17.94
N LYS A 195 2.40 -5.90 -18.49
CA LYS A 195 1.80 -6.76 -19.51
C LYS A 195 2.68 -6.75 -20.78
N ALA A 196 3.85 -7.38 -20.70
CA ALA A 196 4.65 -7.78 -21.83
C ALA A 196 4.20 -9.19 -22.18
N ASP A 197 3.07 -9.27 -22.90
CA ASP A 197 2.64 -10.43 -23.72
C ASP A 197 1.35 -10.05 -24.49
N GLU A 198 1.37 -8.90 -25.18
CA GLU A 198 0.48 -8.68 -26.33
C GLU A 198 1.28 -8.52 -27.65
N ASP A 199 2.59 -8.79 -27.63
CA ASP A 199 3.41 -8.85 -28.84
C ASP A 199 4.32 -10.09 -28.76
N ASP A 200 3.90 -11.13 -29.49
CA ASP A 200 4.61 -12.36 -29.92
C ASP A 200 3.97 -13.67 -29.45
N ASP A 201 2.91 -14.10 -30.14
CA ASP A 201 3.00 -15.32 -30.96
C ASP A 201 1.78 -15.48 -31.90
N HIS A 202 2.04 -15.32 -33.19
CA HIS A 202 1.16 -15.79 -34.26
C HIS A 202 1.10 -17.32 -34.26
N HIS A 203 -0.09 -17.93 -34.06
CA HIS A 203 -0.52 -19.10 -34.85
C HIS A 203 -2.04 -19.36 -34.75
N HIS A 204 -2.72 -19.02 -35.86
CA HIS A 204 -3.83 -19.73 -36.53
C HIS A 204 -4.94 -20.41 -35.70
N GLY A 205 -6.15 -19.85 -35.79
CA GLY A 205 -7.41 -20.49 -35.40
C GLY A 205 -8.60 -19.80 -36.08
N THR A 206 -8.74 -20.03 -37.38
CA THR A 206 -9.80 -19.51 -38.26
C THR A 206 -11.18 -20.04 -37.86
N TYR A 207 -12.13 -19.15 -37.57
CA TYR A 207 -13.55 -19.36 -37.90
C TYR A 207 -14.18 -18.02 -38.31
N HIS A 208 -14.65 -18.00 -39.56
CA HIS A 208 -15.49 -16.99 -40.19
C HIS A 208 -16.83 -16.82 -39.47
N GLN A 209 -17.38 -15.60 -39.44
CA GLN A 209 -18.62 -15.23 -40.17
C GLN A 209 -18.87 -13.70 -40.07
N GLU A 210 -18.83 -13.07 -41.23
CA GLU A 210 -19.57 -11.90 -41.78
C GLU A 210 -20.32 -10.95 -40.83
N ASP A 211 -20.07 -9.64 -40.96
CA ASP A 211 -21.01 -8.75 -41.67
C ASP A 211 -20.44 -7.32 -41.94
N HIS A 212 -20.81 -6.82 -43.12
CA HIS A 212 -20.75 -5.49 -43.76
C HIS A 212 -20.76 -4.23 -42.83
N ASP A 213 -20.31 -3.00 -43.16
CA ASP A 213 -20.08 -2.30 -44.43
C ASP A 213 -19.34 -0.95 -44.17
N SER A 214 -18.44 -0.54 -45.09
CA SER A 214 -18.15 0.83 -45.61
C SER A 214 -18.01 2.05 -44.64
N ILE A 215 -17.01 2.96 -44.69
CA ILE A 215 -16.59 3.87 -45.79
C ILE A 215 -15.20 4.51 -45.44
N ASN A 216 -14.37 4.67 -46.47
CA ASN A 216 -13.04 5.30 -46.53
C ASN A 216 -12.97 6.80 -46.17
N THR A 217 -11.80 7.30 -45.69
CA THR A 217 -11.04 8.39 -46.35
C THR A 217 -9.65 8.66 -45.73
N THR A 218 -8.62 8.23 -46.47
CA THR A 218 -7.39 8.99 -46.87
C THR A 218 -6.57 9.81 -45.85
N MET A 219 -5.41 9.24 -45.50
CA MET A 219 -4.05 9.71 -45.89
C MET A 219 -3.75 11.22 -45.84
N LEU A 220 -2.86 11.63 -44.92
CA LEU A 220 -1.73 12.52 -45.25
C LEU A 220 -0.58 12.33 -44.24
N ALA A 221 0.63 12.16 -44.77
CA ALA A 221 1.85 11.90 -44.03
C ALA A 221 2.53 13.18 -43.52
N GLU A 222 3.03 13.10 -42.27
CA GLU A 222 4.32 13.58 -41.70
C GLU A 222 4.80 15.06 -41.89
N PRO A 223 5.86 15.49 -41.17
CA PRO A 223 6.24 15.30 -39.76
C PRO A 223 6.55 16.68 -39.10
N ILE A 224 6.94 16.73 -37.82
CA ILE A 224 7.93 17.67 -37.22
C ILE A 224 7.71 17.73 -35.69
N LEU A 225 8.68 17.13 -34.98
CA LEU A 225 9.37 17.63 -33.80
C LEU A 225 8.60 18.60 -32.88
N ASN A 226 8.08 18.10 -31.76
CA ASN A 226 8.11 18.88 -30.52
C ASN A 226 8.12 17.94 -29.32
N ASP A 227 9.30 17.83 -28.69
CA ASP A 227 9.47 17.26 -27.37
C ASP A 227 8.54 17.98 -26.38
N THR A 228 7.85 17.21 -25.55
CA THR A 228 6.95 17.59 -24.43
C THR A 228 5.44 17.78 -24.73
N PRO A 229 4.66 16.67 -24.75
CA PRO A 229 3.29 16.71 -24.22
C PRO A 229 2.87 15.49 -23.38
N ILE A 230 3.80 14.57 -23.06
CA ILE A 230 3.46 13.30 -22.39
C ILE A 230 3.01 13.54 -20.93
N LYS A 231 3.64 14.49 -20.23
CA LYS A 231 3.37 14.73 -18.80
C LYS A 231 1.96 15.29 -18.57
N THR A 232 1.51 16.25 -19.39
CA THR A 232 0.21 16.91 -19.25
C THR A 232 -0.97 15.99 -19.56
N GLN A 233 -0.88 15.15 -20.58
CA GLN A 233 -1.89 14.13 -20.88
C GLN A 233 -2.02 13.08 -19.76
N VAL A 234 -0.91 12.65 -19.17
CA VAL A 234 -0.90 11.70 -18.05
C VAL A 234 -1.55 12.29 -16.79
N PHE A 235 -1.28 13.56 -16.48
CA PHE A 235 -1.91 14.26 -15.34
C PHE A 235 -3.40 14.52 -15.56
N GLN A 236 -3.84 14.89 -16.76
CA GLN A 236 -5.26 15.04 -17.09
C GLN A 236 -6.02 13.70 -17.03
N LYS A 237 -5.42 12.62 -17.55
CA LYS A 237 -6.00 11.27 -17.47
C LYS A 237 -6.10 10.78 -16.03
N LYS A 238 -5.12 11.12 -15.18
CA LYS A 238 -5.14 10.86 -13.73
C LYS A 238 -6.26 11.64 -13.02
N TYR A 239 -6.42 12.93 -13.33
CA TYR A 239 -7.47 13.77 -12.75
C TYR A 239 -8.88 13.33 -13.18
N SER A 240 -9.06 12.96 -14.46
CA SER A 240 -10.32 12.37 -14.96
C SER A 240 -10.63 11.07 -14.22
N SER A 241 -9.65 10.17 -14.10
CA SER A 241 -9.84 8.89 -13.42
C SER A 241 -10.20 9.05 -11.94
N LEU A 242 -9.64 10.03 -11.24
CA LEU A 242 -10.02 10.34 -9.85
C LEU A 242 -11.44 10.89 -9.78
N LYS A 243 -11.82 11.77 -10.71
CA LYS A 243 -13.17 12.33 -10.79
C LYS A 243 -14.21 11.25 -11.09
N ASP A 244 -13.90 10.33 -11.99
CA ASP A 244 -14.76 9.20 -12.35
C ASP A 244 -14.93 8.24 -11.17
N MET A 245 -13.87 8.02 -10.39
CA MET A 245 -13.93 7.19 -9.18
C MET A 245 -14.74 7.85 -8.05
N ILE A 246 -14.57 9.17 -7.86
CA ILE A 246 -15.37 9.95 -6.89
C ILE A 246 -16.85 9.99 -7.32
N SER A 247 -17.11 10.07 -8.63
CA SER A 247 -18.46 9.97 -9.18
C SER A 247 -19.05 8.58 -8.91
N LEU A 248 -18.31 7.50 -9.21
CA LEU A 248 -18.72 6.13 -8.94
C LEU A 248 -18.99 5.89 -7.46
N MET A 249 -18.18 6.46 -6.57
CA MET A 249 -18.38 6.41 -5.12
C MET A 249 -19.72 7.01 -4.69
N LYS A 250 -20.16 8.09 -5.34
CA LYS A 250 -21.44 8.74 -5.04
C LYS A 250 -22.64 8.06 -5.68
N THR A 251 -22.45 7.45 -6.85
CA THR A 251 -23.56 6.96 -7.68
C THR A 251 -23.85 5.48 -7.50
N SER A 252 -22.85 4.67 -7.09
CA SER A 252 -23.00 3.21 -6.97
C SER A 252 -23.18 2.75 -5.52
N THR A 253 -24.32 2.14 -5.23
CA THR A 253 -24.65 1.58 -3.91
C THR A 253 -23.78 0.38 -3.54
N ILE A 254 -23.47 -0.50 -4.50
CA ILE A 254 -22.61 -1.68 -4.28
C ILE A 254 -21.19 -1.24 -3.94
N PHE A 255 -20.67 -0.25 -4.68
CA PHE A 255 -19.34 0.28 -4.42
C PHE A 255 -19.27 1.00 -3.08
N PHE A 256 -20.32 1.77 -2.73
CA PHE A 256 -20.42 2.39 -1.41
C PHE A 256 -20.47 1.35 -0.28
N GLN A 257 -21.22 0.24 -0.44
CA GLN A 257 -21.23 -0.86 0.54
C GLN A 257 -19.84 -1.48 0.71
N ALA A 258 -19.12 -1.73 -0.39
CA ALA A 258 -17.75 -2.23 -0.34
C ALA A 258 -16.82 -1.26 0.41
N LEU A 259 -16.94 0.04 0.16
CA LEU A 259 -16.17 1.07 0.85
C LEU A 259 -16.46 1.12 2.35
N VAL A 260 -17.72 0.98 2.76
CA VAL A 260 -18.10 0.90 4.18
C VAL A 260 -17.48 -0.33 4.83
N VAL A 261 -17.49 -1.48 4.14
CA VAL A 261 -16.80 -2.69 4.62
C VAL A 261 -15.29 -2.47 4.72
N THR A 262 -14.66 -1.83 3.73
CA THR A 262 -13.23 -1.49 3.77
C THR A 262 -12.91 -0.54 4.93
N PHE A 263 -13.77 0.44 5.22
CA PHE A 263 -13.63 1.32 6.36
C PHE A 263 -13.65 0.53 7.67
N PHE A 264 -14.68 -0.29 7.90
CA PHE A 264 -14.78 -1.10 9.12
C PHE A 264 -13.67 -2.14 9.23
N SER A 265 -13.22 -2.72 8.12
CA SER A 265 -12.08 -3.63 8.09
C SER A 265 -10.79 -2.92 8.48
N SER A 266 -10.52 -1.73 7.93
CA SER A 266 -9.33 -0.94 8.28
C SER A 266 -9.40 -0.50 9.73
N PHE A 267 -10.55 0.01 10.17
CA PHE A 267 -10.78 0.43 11.56
C PHE A 267 -10.61 -0.73 12.54
N SER A 268 -11.10 -1.93 12.20
CA SER A 268 -10.91 -3.14 13.00
C SER A 268 -9.45 -3.56 13.06
N ASP A 269 -8.70 -3.45 11.96
CA ASP A 269 -7.28 -3.81 11.92
C ASP A 269 -6.46 -2.85 12.80
N SER A 270 -6.66 -1.53 12.67
CA SER A 270 -5.99 -0.54 13.54
C SER A 270 -6.41 -0.69 15.02
N GLY A 271 -7.66 -1.09 15.27
CA GLY A 271 -8.18 -1.38 16.60
C GLY A 271 -7.55 -2.63 17.22
N MET A 272 -7.40 -3.69 16.43
CA MET A 272 -6.72 -4.92 16.83
C MET A 272 -5.24 -4.67 17.14
N GLU A 273 -4.53 -3.90 16.31
CA GLU A 273 -3.15 -3.47 16.58
C GLU A 273 -3.03 -2.73 17.92
N SER A 274 -4.03 -1.93 18.27
CA SER A 274 -4.07 -1.19 19.54
C SER A 274 -4.42 -2.09 20.74
N ALA A 275 -5.24 -3.12 20.53
CA ALA A 275 -5.63 -4.08 21.56
C ALA A 275 -4.48 -5.01 21.97
N PHE A 276 -3.56 -5.33 21.06
CA PHE A 276 -2.34 -6.09 21.38
C PHE A 276 -1.34 -5.34 22.28
N LEU A 277 -1.61 -4.07 22.60
CA LEU A 277 -0.76 -3.19 23.41
C LEU A 277 -1.23 -3.05 24.87
N VAL A 278 -2.34 -3.69 25.23
CA VAL A 278 -2.92 -3.70 26.59
C VAL A 278 -2.58 -5.00 27.31
#